data_AF-A0A7Y5HEQ7-F1
#
_entry.id   AF-A0A7Y5HEQ7-F1
#
_cell.length_a   1.000
_cell.length_b   1.000
_cell.length_c   1.000
_cell.angle_alpha   90.00
_cell.angle_beta   90.00
_cell.angle_gamma   90.00
#
_symmetry.space_group_name_H-M   'P 1'
#
loop_
_entity.id
_entity.type
_entity.pdbx_description
1 polymer ?
#
loop_
_entity_poly.entity_id
_entity_poly.type
_entity_poly.pdbx_seq_one_letter_code
_entity_poly.pdbx_strand_id
1 'polypeptide(L)'
;VNKAVRAAYALRRPRAVSGKVGKIFYGTQVDVSPPSFVLFVDDPAMFEDAYKRFVENRFREMLPFKDVPLKINFKARQRSPSKNLLGPKPE
;
A
#
# COMPACT_ATOMS: atom_id res chain seq x y z
N VAL A 1 3.85 -0.19 11.36
CA VAL A 1 3.35 -0.43 9.98
C VAL A 1 4.16 0.31 8.90
N ASN A 2 4.15 1.65 8.85
CA ASN A 2 4.83 2.40 7.76
C ASN A 2 6.35 2.13 7.62
N LYS A 3 7.06 1.84 8.71
CA LYS A 3 8.47 1.41 8.66
C LYS A 3 8.63 0.09 7.89
N ALA A 4 7.76 -0.88 8.12
CA ALA A 4 7.76 -2.17 7.41
C ALA A 4 7.40 -2.00 5.93
N VAL A 5 6.44 -1.14 5.60
CA VAL A 5 6.12 -0.79 4.19
C VAL A 5 7.36 -0.30 3.46
N ARG A 6 8.06 0.70 4.04
CA ARG A 6 9.25 1.30 3.43
C ARG A 6 10.38 0.28 3.28
N ALA A 7 10.61 -0.54 4.30
CA ALA A 7 11.63 -1.59 4.25
C ALA A 7 11.33 -2.63 3.16
N ALA A 8 10.10 -3.13 3.10
CA ALA A 8 9.70 -4.10 2.07
C ALA A 8 9.83 -3.52 0.64
N TYR A 9 9.42 -2.26 0.45
CA TYR A 9 9.53 -1.57 -0.85
C TYR A 9 10.99 -1.29 -1.26
N ALA A 10 11.86 -0.99 -0.29
CA ALA A 10 13.30 -0.81 -0.54
C ALA A 10 14.01 -2.11 -0.92
N LEU A 11 13.62 -3.23 -0.30
CA LEU A 11 14.16 -4.55 -0.61
C LEU A 11 13.76 -5.03 -2.01
N ARG A 12 12.50 -4.83 -2.39
CA ARG A 12 12.01 -5.19 -3.72
C ARG A 12 10.94 -4.23 -4.19
N ARG A 13 11.19 -3.60 -5.33
CA ARG A 13 10.18 -2.77 -6.02
C ARG A 13 9.22 -3.65 -6.83
N PRO A 14 7.96 -3.23 -7.01
CA PRO A 14 7.06 -3.90 -7.94
C PRO A 14 7.59 -3.77 -9.36
N ARG A 15 7.19 -4.71 -10.23
CA ARG A 15 7.54 -4.64 -11.65
C ARG A 15 6.98 -3.36 -12.26
N ALA A 16 7.75 -2.74 -13.16
CA ALA A 16 7.25 -1.60 -13.91
C ALA A 16 6.16 -2.06 -14.90
N VAL A 17 5.02 -1.40 -14.89
CA VAL A 17 3.94 -1.57 -15.87
C VAL A 17 3.91 -0.31 -16.72
N SER A 18 4.09 -0.46 -18.04
CA SER A 18 4.13 0.67 -18.99
C SER A 18 5.11 1.77 -18.58
N GLY A 19 6.32 1.39 -18.14
CA GLY A 19 7.37 2.32 -17.73
C GLY A 19 7.17 2.97 -16.35
N LYS A 20 6.07 2.67 -15.63
CA LYS A 20 5.78 3.19 -14.29
C LYS A 20 5.94 2.12 -13.24
N VAL A 21 6.65 2.44 -12.17
CA VAL A 21 6.77 1.59 -10.97
C VAL A 21 5.68 2.01 -9.99
N GLY A 22 4.87 1.05 -9.56
CA GLY A 22 3.83 1.27 -8.55
C GLY A 22 4.40 1.88 -7.27
N LYS A 23 3.68 2.85 -6.71
CA LYS A 23 4.07 3.58 -5.51
C LYS A 23 3.19 3.17 -4.33
N ILE A 24 3.82 2.84 -3.21
CA ILE A 24 3.12 2.64 -1.94
C ILE A 24 3.26 3.92 -1.12
N PHE A 25 2.15 4.59 -0.84
CA PHE A 25 2.14 5.84 -0.10
C PHE A 25 2.31 5.61 1.41
N TYR A 26 1.45 4.76 1.97
CA TYR A 26 1.42 4.41 3.39
C TYR A 26 0.59 3.15 3.60
N GLY A 27 0.70 2.56 4.79
CA GLY A 27 -0.10 1.43 5.23
C GLY A 27 -0.72 1.68 6.60
N THR A 28 -1.96 1.24 6.79
CA THR A 28 -2.64 1.28 8.08
C THR A 28 -3.14 -0.10 8.48
N GLN A 29 -3.21 -0.35 9.78
CA GLN A 29 -3.96 -1.48 10.31
C GLN A 29 -5.45 -1.11 10.31
N VAL A 30 -6.30 -2.02 9.86
CA VAL A 30 -7.77 -1.82 9.79
C VAL A 30 -8.52 -2.81 10.65
N ASP A 31 -7.90 -3.92 11.03
CA ASP A 31 -8.49 -4.93 11.90
C ASP A 31 -7.40 -5.62 12.74
N VAL A 32 -7.81 -6.26 13.84
CA VAL A 32 -6.91 -6.83 14.86
C VAL A 32 -6.97 -8.36 14.89
N SER A 33 -8.12 -8.98 14.59
CA SER A 33 -8.30 -10.43 14.69
C SER A 33 -9.07 -10.98 13.48
N PRO A 34 -8.40 -11.25 12.34
CA PRO A 34 -6.95 -11.33 12.16
C PRO A 34 -6.29 -9.96 11.89
N PRO A 35 -4.98 -9.78 12.21
CA PRO A 35 -4.26 -8.55 11.90
C PRO A 35 -4.34 -8.24 10.40
N SER A 36 -5.10 -7.20 10.06
CA SER A 36 -5.37 -6.83 8.67
C SER A 36 -4.84 -5.44 8.39
N PHE A 37 -4.13 -5.31 7.27
CA PHE A 37 -3.50 -4.08 6.85
C PHE A 37 -4.01 -3.67 5.46
N VAL A 38 -4.19 -2.37 5.27
CA VAL A 38 -4.46 -1.78 3.96
C VAL A 38 -3.28 -0.90 3.58
N LEU A 39 -2.67 -1.22 2.43
CA LEU A 39 -1.64 -0.42 1.79
C LEU A 39 -2.28 0.46 0.73
N PHE A 40 -2.11 1.77 0.88
CA PHE A 40 -2.59 2.73 -0.08
C PHE A 40 -1.54 2.94 -1.17
N VAL A 41 -1.95 2.64 -2.39
CA VAL A 41 -1.09 2.69 -3.58
C VAL A 41 -1.68 3.59 -4.64
N ASP A 42 -0.90 3.86 -5.68
CA ASP A 42 -1.37 4.55 -6.88
C ASP A 42 -2.35 3.69 -7.68
N ASP A 43 -1.91 2.51 -8.11
CA ASP A 43 -2.73 1.57 -8.86
C ASP A 43 -2.54 0.13 -8.32
N PRO A 44 -3.55 -0.46 -7.67
CA PRO A 44 -3.50 -1.84 -7.17
C PRO A 44 -3.18 -2.89 -8.25
N ALA A 45 -3.51 -2.63 -9.52
CA ALA A 45 -3.24 -3.56 -10.61
C ALA A 45 -1.73 -3.70 -10.92
N MET A 46 -0.92 -2.71 -10.54
CA MET A 46 0.55 -2.78 -10.68
C MET A 46 1.22 -3.71 -9.65
N PHE A 47 0.45 -4.20 -8.68
CA PHE A 47 0.93 -5.09 -7.62
C PHE A 47 0.41 -6.50 -7.88
N GLU A 48 1.15 -7.26 -8.70
CA GLU A 48 0.84 -8.66 -8.99
C GLU A 48 0.85 -9.52 -7.71
N ASP A 49 0.18 -10.68 -7.75
CA ASP A 49 0.04 -11.52 -6.55
C ASP A 49 1.37 -12.03 -5.99
N ALA A 50 2.37 -12.26 -6.86
CA ALA A 50 3.72 -12.58 -6.41
C ALA A 50 4.38 -11.44 -5.60
N TYR A 51 4.04 -10.19 -5.92
CA TYR A 51 4.47 -9.04 -5.14
C TYR A 51 3.69 -8.91 -3.83
N LYS A 52 2.37 -9.09 -3.86
CA LYS A 52 1.53 -9.08 -2.65
C LYS A 52 2.00 -10.12 -1.64
N ARG A 53 2.24 -11.37 -2.08
CA ARG A 53 2.76 -12.47 -1.24
C ARG A 53 4.13 -12.15 -0.63
N PHE A 54 5.02 -11.53 -1.40
CA PHE A 54 6.30 -11.07 -0.89
C PHE A 54 6.14 -10.03 0.22
N VAL A 55 5.27 -9.03 0.03
CA VAL A 55 5.01 -8.00 1.04
C VAL A 55 4.42 -8.64 2.31
N GLU A 56 3.49 -9.58 2.15
CA GLU A 56 2.92 -10.33 3.28
C GLU A 56 4.01 -11.10 4.07
N ASN A 57 4.87 -11.84 3.37
CA ASN A 57 5.97 -12.57 4.01
C ASN A 57 6.93 -11.63 4.75
N ARG A 58 7.29 -10.48 4.15
CA ARG A 58 8.15 -9.49 4.83
C ARG A 58 7.46 -8.85 6.03
N PHE A 59 6.15 -8.64 5.98
CA PHE A 59 5.41 -8.16 7.14
C PHE A 59 5.37 -9.19 8.25
N ARG A 60 5.21 -10.48 7.92
CA ARG A 60 5.24 -11.59 8.90
C ARG A 60 6.59 -11.70 9.61
N GLU A 61 7.70 -11.43 8.92
CA GLU A 61 9.04 -11.41 9.51
C GLU A 61 9.30 -10.17 10.39
N MET A 62 8.76 -9.00 10.01
CA MET A 62 9.05 -7.72 10.66
C MET A 62 8.09 -7.38 11.81
N LEU A 63 6.89 -7.96 11.85
CA LEU A 63 5.87 -7.67 12.84
C LEU A 63 5.73 -8.83 13.86
N PRO A 64 5.27 -8.56 15.09
CA PRO A 64 5.16 -9.58 16.15
C PRO A 64 3.92 -10.48 15.96
N PHE A 65 3.68 -10.98 14.75
CA PHE A 65 2.49 -11.77 14.37
C PHE A 65 2.90 -13.09 13.69
N LYS A 66 3.83 -13.83 14.31
CA LYS A 66 4.42 -15.04 13.71
C LYS A 66 3.42 -16.19 13.56
N ASP A 67 2.52 -16.35 14.53
CA ASP A 67 1.65 -17.52 14.64
C ASP A 67 0.21 -17.27 14.18
N VAL A 68 -0.09 -16.06 13.68
CA VAL A 68 -1.42 -15.67 13.21
C VAL A 68 -1.41 -15.34 11.73
N PRO A 69 -2.50 -15.66 11.00
CA PRO A 69 -2.63 -15.25 9.60
C PRO A 69 -2.67 -13.72 9.51
N LEU A 70 -1.95 -13.17 8.53
CA LEU A 70 -1.81 -11.73 8.31
C LEU A 70 -2.45 -11.39 6.97
N LYS A 71 -3.42 -10.47 6.96
CA LYS A 71 -4.10 -10.04 5.73
C LYS A 71 -3.55 -8.71 5.25
N ILE A 72 -3.16 -8.62 3.99
CA ILE A 72 -2.72 -7.36 3.37
C ILE A 72 -3.52 -7.09 2.11
N ASN A 73 -4.23 -5.98 2.10
CA ASN A 73 -4.99 -5.50 0.96
C ASN A 73 -4.34 -4.25 0.37
N PHE A 74 -4.37 -4.14 -0.95
CA PHE A 74 -3.86 -2.99 -1.69
C PHE A 74 -5.05 -2.18 -2.20
N LYS A 75 -5.11 -0.90 -1.85
CA LYS A 75 -6.22 -0.02 -2.23
C LYS A 75 -5.69 1.21 -2.94
N ALA A 76 -6.34 1.59 -4.04
CA ALA A 76 -6.07 2.85 -4.70
C ALA A 76 -6.36 4.00 -3.75
N ARG A 77 -5.43 4.93 -3.62
CA ARG A 77 -5.67 6.17 -2.88
C ARG A 77 -6.71 6.99 -3.63
N GLN A 78 -7.90 7.19 -3.04
CA GLN A 78 -8.84 8.17 -3.55
C GLN A 78 -8.21 9.56 -3.45
N ARG A 79 -7.98 10.20 -4.60
CA ARG A 79 -7.74 11.64 -4.63
C ARG A 79 -9.10 12.29 -4.37
N SER A 80 -9.26 12.97 -3.23
CA SER A 80 -10.39 13.86 -3.05
C SER A 80 -10.42 14.85 -4.22
N PRO A 81 -11.56 15.04 -4.91
CA PRO A 81 -11.65 15.94 -6.08
C PRO A 81 -11.51 17.45 -5.74
N SER A 82 -11.14 17.80 -4.51
CA SER A 82 -11.23 19.14 -3.95
C SER A 82 -10.07 20.09 -4.28
N LYS A 83 -9.40 19.96 -5.43
CA LYS A 83 -8.41 20.97 -5.88
C LYS A 83 -8.74 21.69 -7.19
N ASN A 84 -9.85 21.36 -7.86
CA ASN A 84 -10.28 22.04 -9.10
C ASN A 84 -11.56 22.89 -8.95
N LEU A 85 -12.07 23.10 -7.74
CA LEU A 85 -13.32 23.85 -7.48
C LEU A 85 -13.12 25.30 -7.03
N LEU A 86 -11.89 25.81 -7.02
CA LEU A 86 -11.64 27.23 -6.88
C LEU A 86 -11.52 27.82 -8.29
N GLY A 87 -12.66 28.14 -8.89
CA GLY A 87 -12.71 29.07 -10.02
C GLY A 87 -12.09 30.42 -9.61
N PRO A 88 -11.68 31.26 -10.58
CA PRO A 88 -11.14 32.57 -10.26
C PRO A 88 -12.15 33.34 -9.39
N LYS A 89 -11.66 33.88 -8.28
CA LYS A 89 -12.42 34.73 -7.38
C LYS A 89 -12.99 35.89 -8.21
N PRO A 90 -14.30 36.15 -8.21
CA PRO A 90 -14.82 37.35 -8.86
C PRO A 90 -14.26 38.57 -8.13
N GLU A 91 -13.73 39.52 -8.90
CA GLU A 91 -13.26 40.83 -8.44
C GLU A 91 -14.38 41.64 -7.79
#